data_AF-A0A949HZ61-F1
#
_entry.id   AF-A0A949HZ61-F1
#
_cell.length_a   1.000
_cell.length_b   1.000
_cell.length_c   1.000
_cell.angle_alpha   90.00
_cell.angle_beta   90.00
_cell.angle_gamma   90.00
#
_symmetry.space_group_name_H-M   'P 1'
#
loop_
_entity.id
_entity.type
_entity.pdbx_description
1 polymer ?
#
loop_
_entity_poly.entity_id
_entity_poly.type
_entity_poly.pdbx_seq_one_letter_code
_entity_poly.pdbx_strand_id
1 'polypeptide(L)'
;MKTLTITEGRGRLGFWLRKAVAGEDIGFVFGDRIVALRPVEIFSGDYALQEYGLNAREMAKAGRRIKKNIARERKRGTLKTFTGDISALRD
;
A
#
# COMPACT_ATOMS: atom_id res chain seq x y z
N MET A 1 -21.73 1.17 21.25
CA MET A 1 -20.71 2.22 21.31
C MET A 1 -20.22 2.49 22.73
N LYS A 2 -18.91 2.40 22.98
CA LYS A 2 -18.22 2.93 24.16
C LYS A 2 -17.53 4.24 23.77
N THR A 3 -17.95 5.34 24.40
CA THR A 3 -17.38 6.67 24.15
C THR A 3 -16.41 7.04 25.28
N LEU A 4 -15.26 7.61 24.92
CA LEU A 4 -14.18 7.97 25.82
C LEU A 4 -13.82 9.44 25.66
N THR A 5 -13.42 10.09 26.74
CA THR A 5 -12.68 11.36 26.64
C THR A 5 -11.28 11.11 26.10
N ILE A 6 -10.65 12.15 25.55
CA ILE A 6 -9.25 12.08 25.08
C ILE A 6 -8.33 11.59 26.19
N THR A 7 -8.53 12.07 27.43
CA THR A 7 -7.69 11.69 28.58
C THR A 7 -7.83 10.21 28.94
N GLU A 8 -9.05 9.69 29.00
CA GLU A 8 -9.31 8.27 29.31
C GLU A 8 -8.74 7.34 28.25
N GLY A 9 -8.87 7.69 26.98
CA GLY A 9 -8.34 6.85 25.93
C GLY A 9 -6.83 7.01 25.72
N ARG A 10 -6.23 8.19 25.97
CA ARG A 10 -4.76 8.38 25.90
C ARG A 10 -4.03 7.45 26.86
N GLY A 11 -4.47 7.36 28.12
CA GLY A 11 -3.83 6.52 29.13
C GLY A 11 -3.87 5.02 28.83
N ARG A 12 -4.77 4.58 27.94
CA ARG A 12 -4.99 3.16 27.60
C ARG A 12 -5.19 2.93 26.10
N LEU A 13 -4.55 3.73 25.25
CA LEU A 13 -4.85 3.75 23.81
C LEU A 13 -4.70 2.37 23.16
N GLY A 14 -3.61 1.66 23.44
CA GLY A 14 -3.40 0.32 22.90
C GLY A 14 -4.48 -0.70 23.31
N PHE A 15 -5.05 -0.57 24.52
CA PHE A 15 -6.18 -1.41 24.96
C PHE A 15 -7.44 -1.11 24.16
N TRP A 16 -7.75 0.16 23.92
CA TRP A 16 -8.91 0.57 23.16
C TRP A 16 -8.81 0.25 21.67
N LEU A 17 -7.60 0.38 21.08
CA LEU A 17 -7.34 -0.06 19.71
C LEU A 17 -7.55 -1.57 19.53
N ARG A 18 -7.09 -2.40 20.48
CA ARG A 18 -7.34 -3.85 20.43
C ARG A 18 -8.83 -4.18 20.44
N LYS A 19 -9.61 -3.50 21.27
CA LYS A 19 -11.07 -3.66 21.30
C LYS A 19 -11.72 -3.25 19.98
N ALA A 20 -11.31 -2.11 19.40
CA ALA A 20 -11.80 -1.66 18.11
C ALA A 20 -11.46 -2.64 16.97
N VAL A 21 -10.24 -3.19 16.96
CA VAL A 21 -9.83 -4.24 16.00
C VAL A 21 -10.63 -5.53 16.20
N ALA A 22 -11.01 -5.87 17.44
CA ALA A 22 -11.88 -7.00 17.74
C ALA A 22 -13.36 -6.77 17.35
N GLY A 23 -13.69 -5.62 16.75
CA GLY A 23 -15.04 -5.28 16.31
C GLY A 23 -15.89 -4.58 17.38
N GLU A 24 -15.33 -4.24 18.54
CA GLU A 24 -16.05 -3.41 19.52
C GLU A 24 -16.16 -1.97 19.01
N ASP A 25 -17.36 -1.41 19.16
CA ASP A 25 -17.66 -0.05 18.74
C ASP A 25 -17.12 0.96 19.77
N ILE A 26 -15.93 1.53 19.50
CA ILE A 26 -15.22 2.48 20.36
C ILE A 26 -15.15 3.86 19.70
N GLY A 27 -15.44 4.92 20.45
CA GLY A 27 -15.33 6.30 19.98
C GLY A 27 -14.74 7.27 20.99
N PHE A 28 -14.26 8.40 20.50
CA PHE A 28 -13.68 9.48 21.30
C PHE A 28 -14.52 10.75 21.18
N VAL A 29 -14.81 11.39 22.31
CA VAL A 29 -15.33 12.76 22.31
C VAL A 29 -14.20 13.70 21.90
N PHE A 30 -14.44 14.47 20.84
CA PHE A 30 -13.53 15.50 20.35
C PHE A 30 -14.34 16.74 19.99
N GLY A 31 -14.31 17.75 20.88
CA GLY A 31 -15.19 18.91 20.76
C GLY A 31 -16.66 18.52 20.86
N ASP A 32 -17.44 18.91 19.86
CA ASP A 32 -18.86 18.62 19.68
C ASP A 32 -19.13 17.30 18.94
N ARG A 33 -18.10 16.52 18.63
CA ARG A 33 -18.18 15.30 17.81
C ARG A 33 -17.73 14.06 18.55
N ILE A 34 -18.19 12.92 18.03
CA ILE A 34 -17.67 11.60 18.38
C ILE A 34 -16.91 11.05 17.17
N VAL A 35 -15.63 10.71 17.38
CA VAL A 35 -14.77 10.09 16.37
C VAL A 35 -14.65 8.59 16.69
N ALA A 36 -15.20 7.75 15.82
CA ALA A 36 -15.14 6.30 15.98
C ALA A 36 -13.77 5.74 15.55
N LEU A 37 -13.24 4.79 16.32
CA LEU A 37 -12.11 3.97 15.90
C LEU A 37 -12.61 2.88 14.96
N ARG A 38 -12.10 2.86 13.74
CA ARG A 38 -12.34 1.76 12.79
C ARG A 38 -11.00 1.23 12.30
N PRO A 39 -10.76 -0.09 12.37
CA PRO A 39 -9.60 -0.67 11.71
C PRO A 39 -9.71 -0.40 10.21
N VAL A 40 -8.62 0.10 9.64
CA VAL A 40 -8.49 0.27 8.19
C VAL A 40 -7.57 -0.84 7.71
N GLU A 41 -8.06 -1.68 6.80
CA GLU A 41 -7.21 -2.64 6.11
C GLU A 41 -6.26 -1.89 5.19
N ILE A 42 -4.96 -1.94 5.49
CA ILE A 42 -3.92 -1.39 4.63
C ILE A 42 -3.56 -2.48 3.63
N PHE A 43 -4.08 -2.36 2.40
CA PHE A 43 -3.63 -3.19 1.29
C PHE A 43 -2.26 -2.70 0.83
N SER A 44 -1.19 -3.34 1.29
CA SER A 44 0.18 -3.08 0.80
C SER A 44 0.41 -3.54 -0.66
N GLY A 45 -0.63 -4.01 -1.34
CA GLY A 45 -0.60 -4.45 -2.74
C GLY A 45 -0.94 -3.36 -3.77
N ASP A 46 -1.43 -2.19 -3.35
CA ASP A 46 -2.13 -1.28 -4.27
C ASP A 46 -1.26 -0.35 -5.11
N TYR A 47 0.04 -0.22 -4.82
CA TYR A 47 0.89 0.62 -5.70
C TYR A 47 0.95 0.06 -7.13
N ALA A 48 0.83 -1.26 -7.29
CA ALA A 48 0.78 -1.88 -8.62
C ALA A 48 -0.64 -2.07 -9.16
N LEU A 49 -1.62 -2.23 -8.28
CA LEU A 49 -3.02 -2.41 -8.65
C LEU A 49 -3.63 -1.10 -9.19
N GLN A 50 -3.29 0.03 -8.57
CA GLN A 50 -3.84 1.34 -8.92
C GLN A 50 -3.18 1.93 -10.18
N GLU A 51 -1.86 1.79 -10.37
CA GLU A 51 -1.15 2.40 -11.49
C GLU A 51 -1.19 1.53 -12.76
N TYR A 52 -1.16 0.20 -12.62
CA TYR A 52 -1.03 -0.72 -13.77
C TYR A 52 -2.23 -1.68 -13.94
N GLY A 53 -3.22 -1.68 -13.04
CA GLY A 53 -4.40 -2.53 -13.13
C GLY A 53 -4.11 -4.03 -13.06
N LEU A 54 -2.91 -4.41 -12.58
CA LEU A 54 -2.45 -5.81 -12.56
C LEU A 54 -2.62 -6.41 -11.16
N ASN A 55 -3.19 -7.61 -11.08
CA ASN A 55 -3.15 -8.39 -9.85
C ASN A 55 -1.76 -9.01 -9.61
N ALA A 56 -1.51 -9.52 -8.40
CA ALA A 56 -0.21 -10.08 -8.01
C ALA A 56 0.31 -11.20 -8.94
N ARG A 57 -0.58 -12.03 -9.51
CA ARG A 57 -0.20 -13.10 -10.45
C ARG A 57 0.25 -12.51 -11.79
N GLU A 58 -0.43 -11.49 -12.27
CA GLU A 58 -0.11 -10.78 -13.50
C GLU A 58 1.21 -10.02 -13.37
N MET A 59 1.45 -9.36 -12.24
CA MET A 59 2.74 -8.75 -11.92
C MET A 59 3.88 -9.77 -11.97
N ALA A 60 3.72 -10.92 -11.31
CA ALA A 60 4.75 -11.95 -11.29
C ALA A 60 5.03 -12.50 -12.70
N LYS A 61 3.97 -12.65 -13.53
CA LYS A 61 4.09 -13.05 -14.93
C LYS A 61 4.81 -11.99 -15.77
N ALA A 62 4.47 -10.72 -15.59
CA ALA A 62 5.12 -9.59 -16.27
C ALA A 62 6.61 -9.51 -15.91
N GLY A 63 6.95 -9.62 -14.62
CA GLY A 63 8.33 -9.62 -14.14
C GLY A 63 9.16 -10.76 -14.74
N ARG A 64 8.61 -11.98 -14.81
CA ARG A 64 9.27 -13.12 -15.49
C ARG A 64 9.51 -12.85 -16.97
N ARG A 65 8.52 -12.29 -17.68
CA ARG A 65 8.64 -11.95 -19.10
C ARG A 65 9.72 -10.90 -19.34
N ILE A 66 9.74 -9.83 -18.54
CA ILE A 66 10.74 -8.75 -18.64
C ILE A 66 12.15 -9.30 -18.42
N LYS A 67 12.37 -10.09 -17.36
CA LYS A 67 13.68 -10.72 -17.10
C LYS A 67 14.15 -11.58 -18.26
N LYS A 68 13.25 -12.39 -18.85
CA LYS A 68 13.57 -13.22 -20.02
C LYS A 68 13.95 -12.38 -21.24
N ASN A 69 13.23 -11.30 -21.50
CA ASN A 69 13.53 -10.39 -22.60
C ASN A 69 14.89 -9.70 -22.40
N ILE A 70 15.17 -9.17 -21.22
CA ILE A 70 16.48 -8.55 -20.91
C ILE A 70 17.62 -9.56 -21.10
N ALA A 71 17.45 -10.80 -20.63
CA ALA A 71 18.48 -11.83 -20.80
C ALA A 71 18.74 -12.16 -22.29
N ARG A 72 17.68 -12.16 -23.11
CA ARG A 72 17.80 -12.38 -24.56
C ARG A 72 18.50 -11.20 -25.25
N GLU A 73 18.07 -9.98 -24.98
CA GLU A 73 18.68 -8.78 -25.60
C GLU A 73 20.13 -8.59 -25.13
N ARG A 74 20.45 -8.94 -23.88
CA ARG A 74 21.85 -8.97 -23.39
C ARG A 74 22.71 -9.92 -24.22
N LYS A 75 22.23 -11.12 -24.51
CA LYS A 75 22.95 -12.09 -25.36
C LYS A 75 23.11 -11.61 -26.80
N ARG A 76 22.17 -10.80 -27.29
CA ARG A 76 22.22 -10.20 -28.64
C ARG A 76 23.08 -8.94 -28.71
N GLY A 77 23.52 -8.39 -27.58
CA GLY A 77 24.28 -7.13 -27.53
C GLY A 77 23.43 -5.90 -27.84
N THR A 78 22.10 -6.00 -27.77
CA THR A 78 21.15 -4.95 -28.17
C THR A 78 20.63 -4.10 -27.01
N LEU A 79 21.19 -4.26 -25.81
CA LEU A 79 20.80 -3.46 -24.65
C LEU A 79 21.33 -2.02 -24.80
N LYS A 80 20.42 -1.04 -24.75
CA LYS A 80 20.76 0.37 -24.61
C LYS A 80 20.86 0.74 -23.12
N THR A 81 21.94 1.39 -22.72
CA THR A 81 22.07 1.95 -21.37
C THR A 81 21.24 3.22 -21.29
N PHE A 82 20.33 3.29 -20.30
CA PHE A 82 19.61 4.53 -20.04
C PHE A 82 20.50 5.48 -19.24
N THR A 83 20.81 6.63 -19.82
CA THR A 83 21.68 7.67 -19.22
C THR A 83 20.89 8.78 -18.51
N GLY A 84 19.56 8.65 -18.42
CA GLY A 84 18.68 9.68 -17.86
C GLY A 84 18.05 10.59 -18.91
N ASP A 85 18.48 10.51 -20.17
CA ASP A 85 17.85 11.19 -21.30
C ASP A 85 16.99 10.22 -22.11
N ILE A 86 15.69 10.55 -22.23
CA ILE A 86 14.71 9.75 -22.97
C ILE A 86 14.92 9.82 -24.48
N SER A 87 15.58 10.88 -24.98
CA SER A 87 15.90 11.04 -26.40
C SER A 87 16.79 9.89 -26.90
N ALA A 88 17.69 9.39 -26.05
CA ALA A 88 18.59 8.29 -26.36
C ALA A 88 17.90 6.91 -26.49
N LEU A 89 16.63 6.81 -26.12
CA LEU A 89 15.83 5.58 -26.19
C LEU A 89 14.84 5.55 -27.35
N ARG A 90 14.63 6.67 -28.06
CA ARG A 90 13.80 6.72 -29.27
C ARG A 90 14.67 6.37 -30.48
N ASP A 91 14.15 5.54 -31.37
CA ASP A 91 14.76 5.27 -32.68
C ASP A 91 14.45 6.41 -33.66
#